data_AF-A0A6L7SUN6-F1
#
_entry.id   AF-A0A6L7SUN6-F1
#
_cell.length_a   1.000
_cell.length_b   1.000
_cell.length_c   1.000
_cell.angle_alpha   90.00
_cell.angle_beta   90.00
_cell.angle_gamma   90.00
#
_symmetry.space_group_name_H-M   'P 1'
#
loop_
_entity.id
_entity.type
_entity.pdbx_description
1 polymer ?
#
loop_
_entity_poly.entity_id
_entity_poly.type
_entity_poly.pdbx_seq_one_letter_code
_entity_poly.pdbx_strand_id
1 'polypeptide(L)'
;LGIMRRCMDIVVPYVHERRQFGQPIGTFQLMQGKLADMYSTMNACRAYGYAVASACDHGGATRKDSAGAILYCAEKATWMALEAIQSLGGNGYINDYPTGRLLRDAKLYEIGAGTSEVRRMLIGREIFEESA
;
A
#
# COMPACT_ATOMS: atom_id res chain seq x y z
N LEU A 1 4.63 -4.08 0.83
CA LEU A 1 4.64 -4.61 -0.57
C LEU A 1 3.84 -5.90 -0.73
N GLY A 2 4.09 -6.95 0.05
CA GLY A 2 3.33 -8.22 -0.06
C GLY A 2 1.82 -8.06 0.12
N ILE A 3 1.39 -7.29 1.14
CA ILE A 3 -0.04 -6.98 1.38
C ILE A 3 -0.67 -6.28 0.17
N MET A 4 -0.02 -5.27 -0.39
CA MET A 4 -0.49 -4.53 -1.58
C MET A 4 -0.71 -5.47 -2.77
N ARG A 5 0.24 -6.37 -3.03
CA ARG A 5 0.09 -7.38 -4.09
C ARG A 5 -1.10 -8.28 -3.80
N ARG A 6 -1.24 -8.76 -2.56
CA ARG A 6 -2.37 -9.61 -2.17
C ARG A 6 -3.71 -8.89 -2.33
N CYS A 7 -3.79 -7.58 -2.09
CA CYS A 7 -4.98 -6.79 -2.40
C CYS A 7 -5.35 -6.87 -3.89
N MET A 8 -4.39 -6.69 -4.79
CA MET A 8 -4.62 -6.83 -6.25
C MET A 8 -5.06 -8.23 -6.63
N ASP A 9 -4.42 -9.26 -6.07
CA ASP A 9 -4.75 -10.68 -6.32
C ASP A 9 -6.17 -11.05 -5.91
N ILE A 10 -6.78 -10.30 -4.98
CA ILE A 10 -8.18 -10.48 -4.55
C ILE A 10 -9.13 -9.62 -5.38
N VAL A 11 -8.79 -8.35 -5.58
CA VAL A 11 -9.67 -7.37 -6.22
C VAL A 11 -9.87 -7.70 -7.69
N VAL A 12 -8.80 -7.98 -8.44
CA VAL A 12 -8.88 -8.15 -9.89
C VAL A 12 -9.80 -9.32 -10.31
N PRO A 13 -9.70 -10.52 -9.71
CA PRO A 13 -10.65 -11.59 -10.00
C PRO A 13 -12.09 -11.22 -9.59
N TYR A 14 -12.26 -10.63 -8.40
CA TYR A 14 -13.59 -10.31 -7.88
C TYR A 14 -14.36 -9.33 -8.79
N VAL A 15 -13.69 -8.28 -9.28
CA VAL A 15 -14.34 -7.27 -10.14
C VAL A 15 -14.63 -7.79 -11.54
N HIS A 16 -13.96 -8.87 -11.96
CA HIS A 16 -14.26 -9.59 -13.21
C HIS A 16 -15.48 -10.51 -13.07
N GLU A 17 -15.63 -11.18 -11.93
CA GLU A 17 -16.72 -12.11 -11.67
C GLU A 17 -18.02 -11.42 -11.22
N ARG A 18 -17.90 -10.41 -10.35
CA ARG A 18 -19.05 -9.71 -9.79
C ARG A 18 -19.75 -8.90 -10.87
N ARG A 19 -21.05 -9.15 -11.08
CA ARG A 19 -21.88 -8.44 -12.06
C ARG A 19 -22.89 -7.51 -11.39
N GLN A 20 -23.05 -6.31 -11.94
CA GLN A 20 -24.12 -5.36 -11.64
C GLN A 20 -24.52 -4.62 -12.91
N PHE A 21 -25.78 -4.18 -13.01
CA PHE A 21 -26.30 -3.50 -14.20
C PHE A 21 -25.97 -4.25 -15.52
N GLY A 22 -26.06 -5.58 -15.49
CA GLY A 22 -25.87 -6.43 -16.66
C GLY A 22 -24.41 -6.73 -17.08
N GLN A 23 -23.39 -6.22 -16.39
CA GLN A 23 -21.98 -6.42 -16.77
C GLN A 23 -21.04 -6.59 -15.56
N PRO A 24 -19.82 -7.12 -15.76
CA PRO A 24 -18.80 -7.16 -14.71
C PRO A 24 -18.51 -5.78 -14.12
N ILE A 25 -18.38 -5.66 -12.80
CA ILE A 25 -18.18 -4.34 -12.17
C ILE A 25 -16.84 -3.68 -12.54
N GLY A 26 -15.86 -4.47 -12.99
CA GLY A 26 -14.58 -3.96 -13.48
C GLY A 26 -14.67 -3.18 -14.80
N THR A 27 -15.82 -3.20 -15.50
CA THR A 27 -16.01 -2.40 -16.74
C THR A 27 -16.48 -0.97 -16.46
N PHE A 28 -16.96 -0.67 -15.26
CA PHE A 28 -17.37 0.70 -14.90
C PHE A 28 -16.15 1.61 -14.70
N GLN A 29 -16.21 2.82 -15.23
CA GLN A 29 -15.07 3.73 -15.30
C GLN A 29 -14.50 4.09 -13.93
N LEU A 30 -15.35 4.25 -12.90
CA LEU A 30 -14.90 4.54 -11.54
C LEU A 30 -14.14 3.34 -10.92
N MET A 31 -14.52 2.11 -11.26
CA MET A 31 -13.75 0.94 -10.85
C MET A 31 -12.44 0.83 -11.61
N GLN A 32 -12.41 1.14 -12.91
CA GLN A 32 -11.18 1.17 -13.70
C GLN A 32 -10.19 2.22 -13.17
N GLY A 33 -10.68 3.42 -12.82
CA GLY A 33 -9.88 4.46 -12.18
C GLY A 33 -9.27 3.98 -10.86
N LYS A 34 -10.09 3.34 -10.00
CA LYS A 34 -9.61 2.74 -8.75
C LYS A 34 -8.52 1.69 -8.98
N LEU A 35 -8.70 0.79 -9.95
CA LEU A 35 -7.68 -0.21 -10.31
C LEU A 35 -6.39 0.43 -10.80
N ALA A 36 -6.47 1.53 -11.57
CA ALA A 36 -5.32 2.27 -12.04
C ALA A 36 -4.55 2.92 -10.87
N ASP A 37 -5.25 3.52 -9.91
CA ASP A 37 -4.65 4.11 -8.70
C ASP A 37 -3.99 3.04 -7.82
N MET A 38 -4.65 1.90 -7.63
CA MET A 38 -4.10 0.77 -6.87
C MET A 38 -2.83 0.20 -7.54
N TYR A 39 -2.87 0.01 -8.85
CA TYR A 39 -1.74 -0.53 -9.62
C TYR A 39 -0.54 0.42 -9.63
N SER A 40 -0.77 1.70 -9.92
CA SER A 40 0.29 2.70 -9.97
C SER A 40 0.91 2.91 -8.59
N THR A 41 0.10 3.01 -7.53
CA THR A 41 0.57 3.10 -6.13
C THR A 41 1.43 1.91 -5.75
N MET A 42 0.97 0.69 -6.02
CA MET A 42 1.74 -0.52 -5.71
C MET A 42 3.11 -0.51 -6.41
N ASN A 43 3.15 -0.11 -7.68
CA ASN A 43 4.40 -0.04 -8.43
C ASN A 43 5.33 1.06 -7.93
N ALA A 44 4.81 2.23 -7.54
CA ALA A 44 5.59 3.30 -6.93
C ALA A 44 6.21 2.84 -5.61
N CYS A 45 5.43 2.23 -4.72
CA CYS A 45 5.94 1.66 -3.46
C CYS A 45 6.98 0.56 -3.72
N ARG A 46 6.74 -0.30 -4.71
CA ARG A 46 7.69 -1.36 -5.07
C ARG A 46 9.01 -0.79 -5.57
N ALA A 47 8.96 0.19 -6.47
CA ALA A 47 10.15 0.85 -6.99
C ALA A 47 10.93 1.53 -5.85
N TYR A 48 10.25 2.30 -5.00
CA TYR A 48 10.90 2.99 -3.88
C TYR A 48 11.53 2.01 -2.88
N GLY A 49 10.77 0.98 -2.46
CA GLY A 49 11.26 -0.02 -1.52
C GLY A 49 12.48 -0.79 -2.03
N TYR A 50 12.48 -1.21 -3.30
CA TYR A 50 13.63 -1.91 -3.88
C TYR A 50 14.81 -1.00 -4.20
N ALA A 51 14.58 0.27 -4.53
CA ALA A 51 15.66 1.25 -4.69
C ALA A 51 16.43 1.44 -3.37
N VAL A 52 15.71 1.60 -2.25
CA VAL A 52 16.34 1.73 -0.92
C VAL A 52 16.99 0.41 -0.49
N ALA A 53 16.35 -0.73 -0.74
CA ALA A 53 16.97 -2.04 -0.46
C ALA A 53 18.29 -2.22 -1.23
N SER A 54 18.31 -1.89 -2.52
CA SER A 54 19.54 -1.90 -3.32
C SER A 54 20.59 -0.95 -2.75
N ALA A 55 20.21 0.26 -2.33
CA ALA A 55 21.15 1.17 -1.68
C ALA A 55 21.72 0.59 -0.37
N CYS A 56 20.93 -0.16 0.41
CA CYS A 56 21.43 -0.86 1.60
C CYS A 56 22.48 -1.92 1.24
N ASP A 57 22.25 -2.72 0.21
CA ASP A 57 23.16 -3.80 -0.22
C ASP A 57 24.54 -3.25 -0.64
N HIS A 58 24.58 -2.04 -1.20
CA HIS A 58 25.82 -1.37 -1.61
C HIS A 58 26.37 -0.41 -0.54
N GLY A 59 25.79 -0.38 0.67
CA GLY A 59 26.23 0.48 1.77
C GLY A 59 25.95 1.98 1.60
N GLY A 60 25.10 2.36 0.65
CA GLY A 60 24.78 3.74 0.30
C GLY A 60 23.46 4.28 0.87
N ALA A 61 22.66 3.46 1.56
CA ALA A 61 21.41 3.91 2.15
C ALA A 61 21.62 4.73 3.44
N THR A 62 20.94 5.86 3.54
CA THR A 62 20.90 6.66 4.77
C THR A 62 19.77 6.23 5.71
N ARG A 63 19.78 6.75 6.94
CA ARG A 63 18.69 6.54 7.91
C ARG A 63 17.36 7.10 7.40
N LYS A 64 17.38 8.27 6.76
CA LYS A 64 16.16 8.89 6.19
C LYS A 64 15.62 8.12 4.98
N ASP A 65 16.48 7.49 4.18
CA ASP A 65 16.03 6.66 3.05
C ASP A 65 15.22 5.45 3.54
N SER A 66 15.76 4.74 4.53
CA SER A 66 15.09 3.59 5.15
C SER A 66 13.79 4.00 5.83
N ALA A 67 13.80 5.12 6.58
CA ALA A 67 12.61 5.64 7.24
C ALA A 67 11.52 6.09 6.24
N GLY A 68 11.91 6.73 5.14
CA GLY A 68 11.00 7.16 4.09
C GLY A 68 10.36 5.99 3.37
N ALA A 69 11.15 4.94 3.05
CA ALA A 69 10.65 3.74 2.39
C ALA A 69 9.55 3.05 3.20
N ILE A 70 9.81 2.77 4.48
CA ILE A 70 8.80 2.11 5.33
C ILE A 70 7.62 3.03 5.64
N LEU A 71 7.83 4.34 5.85
CA LEU A 71 6.74 5.30 6.05
C LEU A 71 5.76 5.27 4.88
N TYR A 72 6.28 5.49 3.65
CA TYR A 72 5.43 5.58 2.47
C TYR A 72 4.77 4.24 2.14
N CYS A 73 5.52 3.14 2.22
CA CYS A 73 4.99 1.81 1.90
C CYS A 73 3.97 1.33 2.94
N ALA A 74 4.12 1.65 4.23
CA ALA A 74 3.18 1.26 5.27
C ALA A 74 1.82 1.93 5.06
N GLU A 75 1.80 3.25 4.89
CA GLU A 75 0.56 4.02 4.74
C GLU A 75 -0.17 3.67 3.43
N LYS A 76 0.58 3.45 2.35
CA LYS A 76 -0.01 2.97 1.10
C LYS A 76 -0.51 1.53 1.20
N ALA A 77 0.04 0.68 2.07
CA ALA A 77 -0.49 -0.67 2.27
C ALA A 77 -1.87 -0.62 2.95
N THR A 78 -2.03 0.24 3.96
CA THR A 78 -3.32 0.48 4.62
C THR A 78 -4.34 1.04 3.63
N TRP A 79 -3.94 2.06 2.85
CA TRP A 79 -4.80 2.60 1.80
C TRP A 79 -5.23 1.50 0.80
N MET A 80 -4.30 0.70 0.29
CA MET A 80 -4.65 -0.39 -0.65
C MET A 80 -5.55 -1.47 -0.02
N ALA A 81 -5.42 -1.75 1.28
CA ALA A 81 -6.32 -2.67 1.97
C ALA A 81 -7.74 -2.10 2.09
N LEU A 82 -7.88 -0.79 2.36
CA LEU A 82 -9.17 -0.10 2.36
C LEU A 82 -9.80 -0.09 0.96
N GLU A 83 -9.02 0.17 -0.09
CA GLU A 83 -9.51 0.11 -1.48
C GLU A 83 -9.96 -1.30 -1.87
N ALA A 84 -9.29 -2.34 -1.37
CA ALA A 84 -9.72 -3.71 -1.57
C ALA A 84 -11.07 -3.99 -0.89
N ILE A 85 -11.25 -3.55 0.36
CA ILE A 85 -12.55 -3.65 1.05
C ILE A 85 -13.63 -2.95 0.25
N GLN A 86 -13.38 -1.71 -0.19
CA GLN A 86 -14.33 -0.91 -0.96
C GLN A 86 -14.70 -1.58 -2.29
N SER A 87 -13.73 -2.17 -2.99
CA SER A 87 -13.93 -2.86 -4.27
C SER A 87 -14.80 -4.11 -4.14
N LEU A 88 -14.73 -4.79 -3.00
CA LEU A 88 -15.53 -5.97 -2.70
C LEU A 88 -16.93 -5.62 -2.15
N GLY A 89 -17.13 -4.38 -1.69
CA GLY A 89 -18.36 -3.95 -1.02
C GLY A 89 -18.56 -4.66 0.31
N GLY A 90 -19.79 -5.09 0.62
CA GLY A 90 -20.09 -5.81 1.87
C GLY A 90 -19.24 -7.08 2.06
N ASN A 91 -18.90 -7.78 0.97
CA ASN A 91 -18.01 -8.93 1.00
C ASN A 91 -16.60 -8.58 1.49
N GLY A 92 -16.14 -7.35 1.24
CA GLY A 92 -14.85 -6.88 1.71
C GLY A 92 -14.80 -6.63 3.22
N TYR A 93 -15.96 -6.43 3.85
CA TYR A 93 -16.10 -6.09 5.28
C TYR A 93 -16.22 -7.32 6.18
N ILE A 94 -16.79 -8.42 5.65
CA ILE A 94 -16.96 -9.68 6.40
C ILE A 94 -15.68 -10.52 6.40
N ASN A 95 -15.61 -11.51 7.28
CA ASN A 95 -14.42 -12.35 7.47
C ASN A 95 -14.27 -13.49 6.45
N ASP A 96 -15.25 -13.69 5.57
CA ASP A 96 -15.18 -14.71 4.50
C ASP A 96 -14.16 -14.32 3.41
N TYR A 97 -13.85 -13.03 3.30
CA TYR A 97 -12.79 -12.52 2.44
C TYR A 97 -11.60 -12.03 3.27
N PRO A 98 -10.36 -12.23 2.79
CA PRO A 98 -9.17 -11.90 3.56
C PRO A 98 -8.89 -10.38 3.66
N THR A 99 -9.67 -9.51 3.02
CA THR A 99 -9.44 -8.05 2.97
C THR A 99 -9.43 -7.40 4.35
N GLY A 100 -10.33 -7.81 5.26
CA GLY A 100 -10.31 -7.34 6.65
C GLY A 100 -9.05 -7.76 7.42
N ARG A 101 -8.50 -8.95 7.13
CA ARG A 101 -7.20 -9.38 7.68
C ARG A 101 -6.06 -8.51 7.14
N LEU A 102 -6.03 -8.27 5.83
CA LEU A 102 -5.00 -7.45 5.19
C LEU A 102 -4.95 -6.02 5.76
N LEU A 103 -6.11 -5.42 6.06
CA LEU A 103 -6.17 -4.10 6.69
C LEU A 103 -5.51 -4.11 8.07
N ARG A 104 -5.85 -5.09 8.91
CA ARG A 104 -5.28 -5.22 10.26
C ARG A 104 -3.77 -5.47 10.21
N ASP A 105 -3.32 -6.32 9.28
CA ASP A 105 -1.90 -6.60 9.07
C ASP A 105 -1.16 -5.36 8.56
N ALA A 106 -1.76 -4.58 7.66
CA ALA A 106 -1.17 -3.36 7.11
C ALA A 106 -0.97 -2.29 8.19
N LYS A 107 -1.98 -2.10 9.04
CA LYS A 107 -1.97 -1.05 10.07
C LYS A 107 -0.82 -1.23 11.06
N LEU A 108 -0.39 -2.47 11.31
CA LEU A 108 0.75 -2.75 12.19
C LEU A 108 2.03 -2.04 11.72
N TYR A 109 2.26 -1.87 10.40
CA TYR A 109 3.48 -1.21 9.92
C TYR A 109 3.52 0.29 10.20
N GLU A 110 2.39 0.93 10.48
CA GLU A 110 2.32 2.35 10.82
C GLU A 110 2.60 2.63 12.30
N ILE A 111 2.47 1.62 13.16
CA ILE A 111 2.52 1.77 14.62
C ILE A 111 3.56 0.85 15.30
N GLY A 112 3.82 -0.31 14.71
CA GLY A 112 4.78 -1.30 15.17
C GLY A 112 6.18 -1.02 14.61
N ALA A 113 7.20 -1.17 15.45
CA ALA A 113 8.60 -0.88 15.10
C ALA A 113 8.83 0.58 14.64
N GLY A 114 8.28 1.52 15.41
CA GLY A 114 8.36 2.96 15.18
C GLY A 114 7.12 3.50 14.47
N THR A 115 6.54 4.57 15.00
CA THR A 115 5.32 5.14 14.42
C THR A 115 5.64 5.96 13.17
N SER A 116 4.64 6.16 12.31
CA SER A 116 4.77 7.04 11.15
C SER A 116 5.18 8.48 11.53
N GLU A 117 4.75 8.99 12.68
CA GLU A 117 5.12 10.32 13.19
C GLU A 117 6.60 10.39 13.55
N VAL A 118 7.13 9.36 14.24
CA VAL A 118 8.55 9.28 14.57
C VAL A 118 9.41 9.24 13.31
N ARG A 119 8.97 8.51 12.28
CA ARG A 119 9.67 8.48 10.98
C ARG A 119 9.66 9.82 10.28
N ARG A 120 8.53 10.54 10.26
CA ARG A 120 8.47 11.91 9.70
C ARG A 120 9.40 12.87 10.43
N MET A 121 9.44 12.80 11.77
CA MET A 121 10.34 13.60 12.59
C MET A 121 11.80 13.30 12.25
N LEU A 122 12.18 12.02 12.15
CA LEU A 122 13.54 11.62 11.78
C LEU A 122 13.92 12.10 10.37
N ILE A 123 13.06 11.87 9.37
CA ILE A 123 13.31 12.30 7.99
C ILE A 123 13.52 13.82 7.93
N GLY A 124 12.63 14.58 8.58
CA GLY A 124 12.73 16.04 8.61
C GLY A 124 14.02 16.53 9.29
N ARG A 125 14.42 15.88 10.40
CA ARG A 125 15.67 16.20 11.10
C ARG A 125 16.90 15.95 10.22
N GLU A 126 17.03 14.77 9.63
CA GLU A 126 18.20 14.41 8.80
C GLU A 126 18.31 15.33 7.57
N ILE A 127 17.17 15.68 6.93
CA ILE A 127 17.18 16.63 5.81
C ILE A 127 17.73 17.99 6.24
N PHE A 128 17.32 18.50 7.41
CA PHE A 128 17.77 19.80 7.90
C PHE A 128 19.25 19.77 8.31
N GLU A 129 19.70 18.72 9.00
CA GLU A 129 21.09 18.57 9.43
C GLU A 129 22.06 18.42 8.25
N GLU A 130 21.67 17.73 7.17
CA GLU A 130 22.51 17.58 5.98
C GLU A 130 22.63 18.85 5.13
N SER A 131 21.69 19.78 5.28
CA SER A 131 21.70 21.05 4.55
C SER A 131 22.57 22.14 5.18
N ALA A 132 23.12 21.87 6.37
CA ALA A 132 24.01 22.76 7.11
C ALA A 132 25.48 22.56 6.71
#